data_AF-A0A955Y714-F1
#
_entry.id   AF-A0A955Y714-F1
#
_cell.length_a   1.000
_cell.length_b   1.000
_cell.length_c   1.000
_cell.angle_alpha   90.00
_cell.angle_beta   90.00
_cell.angle_gamma   90.00
#
_symmetry.space_group_name_H-M   'P 1'
#
loop_
_entity.id
_entity.type
_entity.pdbx_description
1 polymer ?
#
loop_
_entity_poly.entity_id
_entity_poly.type
_entity_poly.pdbx_seq_one_letter_code
_entity_poly.pdbx_strand_id
1 'polypeptide(L)'
;ILTYLFATRHPGRLERIVTLDVGGHLQPGLRHLPLFLGYQGWLIAAEALGSDGMARWMAGQARAPHPERATARMGWPYRMAWRALLRRRYRKSLVRRFRPELPVLFLYGTRKPFMFHSRWWIEALEANPDCRVQAVDAGHWLMLKRPEAVEAAIRAFV
;
A
#
# COMPACT_ATOMS: atom_id res chain seq x y z
N ILE A 1 -0.97 -3.12 -3.83
CA ILE A 1 -2.22 -3.06 -4.65
C ILE A 1 -2.04 -3.61 -6.06
N LEU A 2 -1.11 -3.07 -6.89
CA LEU A 2 -0.94 -3.55 -8.28
C LEU A 2 -0.55 -5.04 -8.37
N THR A 3 0.28 -5.52 -7.46
CA THR A 3 0.67 -6.95 -7.39
C THR A 3 -0.54 -7.85 -7.22
N TYR A 4 -1.44 -7.53 -6.29
CA TYR A 4 -2.67 -8.30 -6.08
C TYR A 4 -3.59 -8.26 -7.30
N LEU A 5 -3.68 -7.11 -7.96
CA LEU A 5 -4.43 -6.97 -9.20
C LEU A 5 -3.89 -7.84 -10.33
N PHE A 6 -2.57 -7.90 -10.44
CA PHE A 6 -1.90 -8.74 -11.43
C PHE A 6 -2.15 -10.22 -11.13
N ALA A 7 -1.93 -10.65 -9.88
CA ALA A 7 -2.19 -12.02 -9.43
C ALA A 7 -3.64 -12.47 -9.71
N THR A 8 -4.63 -11.61 -9.42
CA THR A 8 -6.04 -11.91 -9.71
C THR A 8 -6.35 -11.96 -11.21
N ARG A 9 -5.67 -11.16 -12.04
CA ARG A 9 -5.90 -11.14 -13.50
C ARG A 9 -5.15 -12.23 -14.25
N HIS A 10 -4.04 -12.70 -13.69
CA HIS A 10 -3.16 -13.68 -14.31
C HIS A 10 -2.82 -14.80 -13.31
N PRO A 11 -3.79 -15.68 -12.99
CA PRO A 11 -3.55 -16.81 -12.10
C PRO A 11 -2.39 -17.68 -12.61
N GLY A 12 -1.58 -18.20 -11.68
CA GLY A 12 -0.43 -19.07 -12.00
C GLY A 12 0.81 -18.37 -12.57
N ARG A 13 0.80 -17.04 -12.76
CA ARG A 13 2.00 -16.28 -13.18
C ARG A 13 2.94 -15.90 -12.04
N LEU A 14 2.50 -16.06 -10.80
CA LEU A 14 3.29 -15.77 -9.60
C LEU A 14 3.29 -17.01 -8.72
N GLU A 15 4.47 -17.39 -8.24
CA GLU A 15 4.61 -18.48 -7.27
C GLU A 15 4.39 -17.99 -5.83
N ARG A 16 4.76 -16.74 -5.54
CA ARG A 16 4.67 -16.14 -4.21
C ARG A 16 4.69 -14.61 -4.30
N ILE A 17 4.23 -13.94 -3.25
CA ILE A 17 4.21 -12.49 -3.15
C ILE A 17 4.88 -12.05 -1.86
N VAL A 18 5.77 -11.05 -1.95
CA VAL A 18 6.25 -10.28 -0.79
C VAL A 18 5.68 -8.87 -0.90
N THR A 19 4.97 -8.41 0.12
CA THR A 19 4.53 -7.01 0.21
C THR A 19 4.88 -6.36 1.53
N LEU A 20 5.20 -5.08 1.43
CA LEU A 20 5.59 -4.25 2.56
C LEU A 20 4.55 -3.15 2.77
N ASP A 21 4.08 -3.08 4.00
CA ASP A 21 3.22 -2.08 4.64
C ASP A 21 1.81 -1.89 4.07
N VAL A 22 1.64 -1.97 2.76
CA VAL A 22 0.37 -1.77 2.04
C VAL A 22 -0.25 -3.12 1.68
N GLY A 23 -1.33 -3.46 2.39
CA GLY A 23 -2.02 -4.74 2.23
C GLY A 23 -2.89 -4.82 0.98
N GLY A 24 -3.42 -6.02 0.75
CA GLY A 24 -4.36 -6.31 -0.32
C GLY A 24 -5.75 -5.78 -0.04
N HIS A 25 -6.10 -5.49 1.22
CA HIS A 25 -7.35 -4.84 1.59
C HIS A 25 -7.19 -3.66 2.54
N LEU A 26 -7.75 -2.50 2.19
CA LEU A 26 -7.72 -1.26 2.96
C LEU A 26 -9.13 -0.87 3.39
N GLN A 27 -9.30 -0.56 4.68
CA GLN A 27 -10.53 -0.02 5.23
C GLN A 27 -10.19 1.17 6.13
N PRO A 28 -10.10 2.40 5.59
CA PRO A 28 -9.82 3.56 6.40
C PRO A 28 -10.99 3.80 7.36
N GLY A 29 -10.70 3.93 8.66
CA GLY A 29 -11.72 4.35 9.62
C GLY A 29 -12.21 5.76 9.31
N LEU A 30 -13.48 6.06 9.61
CA LEU A 30 -14.11 7.37 9.34
C LEU A 30 -13.27 8.55 9.85
N ARG A 31 -12.64 8.39 11.02
CA ARG A 31 -11.75 9.38 11.64
C ARG A 31 -10.51 9.75 10.80
N HIS A 32 -10.06 8.87 9.90
CA HIS A 32 -8.89 9.10 9.05
C HIS A 32 -9.26 9.52 7.63
N LEU A 33 -10.56 9.60 7.30
CA LEU A 33 -11.04 9.95 5.98
C LEU A 33 -10.59 11.36 5.55
N PRO A 34 -10.66 12.42 6.38
CA PRO A 34 -10.20 13.75 5.98
C PRO A 34 -8.71 13.77 5.61
N LEU A 35 -7.88 13.08 6.40
CA LEU A 35 -6.44 12.95 6.11
C LEU A 35 -6.20 12.22 4.79
N PHE A 36 -6.93 11.13 4.56
CA PHE A 36 -6.84 10.34 3.33
C PHE A 36 -7.26 11.16 2.10
N LEU A 37 -8.39 11.88 2.17
CA LEU A 37 -8.89 12.73 1.09
C LEU A 37 -7.98 13.94 0.83
N GLY A 38 -7.50 14.60 1.89
CA GLY A 38 -6.60 15.74 1.78
C GLY A 38 -5.26 15.34 1.15
N TYR A 39 -4.66 14.24 1.63
CA TYR A 39 -3.41 13.71 1.07
C TYR A 39 -3.55 13.36 -0.42
N GLN A 40 -4.58 12.59 -0.78
CA GLN A 40 -4.76 12.16 -2.17
C GLN A 40 -5.16 13.32 -3.08
N GLY A 41 -6.03 14.23 -2.62
CA GLY A 41 -6.41 15.43 -3.35
C GLY A 41 -5.21 16.33 -3.64
N TRP A 42 -4.32 16.52 -2.66
CA TRP A 42 -3.09 17.28 -2.84
C TRP A 42 -2.19 16.68 -3.92
N LEU A 43 -1.96 15.36 -3.89
CA LEU A 43 -1.12 14.69 -4.89
C LEU A 43 -1.75 14.70 -6.29
N ILE A 44 -3.08 14.63 -6.38
CA ILE A 44 -3.79 14.78 -7.66
C ILE A 44 -3.63 16.21 -8.20
N ALA A 45 -3.74 17.22 -7.34
CA ALA A 45 -3.51 18.62 -7.73
C ALA A 45 -2.07 18.85 -8.18
N ALA A 46 -1.09 18.32 -7.43
CA ALA A 46 0.33 18.39 -7.80
C ALA A 46 0.58 17.79 -9.19
N GLU A 47 -0.02 16.63 -9.49
CA GLU A 47 0.10 15.99 -10.80
C GLU A 47 -0.59 16.79 -11.91
N ALA A 48 -1.79 17.32 -11.66
CA ALA A 48 -2.55 18.10 -12.64
C ALA A 48 -1.84 19.42 -13.01
N LEU A 49 -1.16 20.03 -12.04
CA LEU A 49 -0.40 21.26 -12.21
C LEU A 49 1.06 21.03 -12.65
N GLY A 50 1.52 19.78 -12.69
CA GLY A 50 2.93 19.45 -12.96
C GLY A 50 3.91 19.97 -11.89
N SER A 51 3.44 20.17 -10.65
CA SER A 51 4.24 20.81 -9.59
C SER A 51 5.01 19.81 -8.72
N ASP A 52 6.30 19.66 -9.00
CA ASP A 52 7.21 18.89 -8.16
C ASP A 52 7.34 19.50 -6.76
N GLY A 53 7.28 20.83 -6.63
CA GLY A 53 7.31 21.52 -5.33
C GLY A 53 6.19 21.08 -4.40
N MET A 54 4.97 20.94 -4.90
CA MET A 54 3.83 20.41 -4.13
C MET A 54 4.04 18.95 -3.72
N ALA A 55 4.59 18.13 -4.62
CA ALA A 55 4.89 16.72 -4.31
C ALA A 55 5.96 16.59 -3.22
N ARG A 56 7.05 17.36 -3.33
CA ARG A 56 8.15 17.41 -2.35
C ARG A 56 7.67 17.92 -1.00
N TRP A 57 6.85 18.97 -0.98
CA TRP A 57 6.26 19.48 0.26
C TRP A 57 5.46 18.39 0.98
N MET A 58 4.58 17.68 0.26
CA MET A 58 3.78 16.60 0.84
C MET A 58 4.66 15.43 1.32
N ALA A 59 5.70 15.06 0.56
CA ALA A 59 6.65 14.04 0.96
C ALA A 59 7.39 14.43 2.26
N GLY A 60 7.74 15.72 2.42
CA GLY A 60 8.32 16.26 3.65
C GLY A 60 7.37 16.17 4.83
N GLN A 61 6.10 16.56 4.67
CA GLN A 61 5.08 16.42 5.71
C GLN A 61 4.86 14.95 6.12
N ALA A 62 4.91 14.04 5.15
CA ALA A 62 4.85 12.59 5.38
C ALA A 62 6.15 11.99 5.95
N ARG A 63 7.19 12.81 6.15
CA ARG A 63 8.52 12.39 6.61
C ARG A 63 9.10 11.26 5.76
N ALA A 64 8.91 11.36 4.43
CA ALA A 64 9.58 10.49 3.49
C ALA A 64 11.11 10.62 3.65
N PRO A 65 11.89 9.54 3.48
CA PRO A 65 13.36 9.58 3.62
C PRO A 65 14.05 10.54 2.63
N HIS A 66 13.50 10.64 1.42
CA HIS A 66 14.05 11.42 0.31
C HIS A 66 12.95 12.27 -0.35
N PRO A 67 12.42 13.28 0.36
CA PRO A 67 11.29 14.06 -0.13
C PRO A 67 11.64 14.83 -1.42
N GLU A 68 12.91 15.18 -1.64
CA GLU A 68 13.42 15.86 -2.83
C GLU A 68 13.22 15.06 -4.13
N ARG A 69 13.15 13.73 -4.02
CA ARG A 69 12.93 12.83 -5.17
C ARG A 69 11.46 12.71 -5.57
N ALA A 70 10.55 13.28 -4.79
CA ALA A 70 9.13 13.29 -5.14
C ALA A 70 8.91 14.15 -6.39
N THR A 71 8.12 13.62 -7.33
CA THR A 71 7.73 14.33 -8.55
C THR A 71 6.21 14.36 -8.66
N ALA A 72 5.69 15.36 -9.37
CA ALA A 72 4.26 15.52 -9.66
C ALA A 72 3.65 14.25 -10.27
N ARG A 73 4.41 13.54 -11.13
CA ARG A 73 3.96 12.29 -11.77
C ARG A 73 3.59 11.19 -10.79
N MET A 74 4.15 11.17 -9.58
CA MET A 74 3.78 10.19 -8.55
C MET A 74 2.33 10.35 -8.06
N GLY A 75 1.67 11.47 -8.38
CA GLY A 75 0.24 11.67 -8.13
C GLY A 75 -0.68 10.91 -9.12
N TRP A 76 -0.15 10.45 -10.26
CA TRP A 76 -0.93 9.81 -11.33
C TRP A 76 -1.73 8.58 -10.86
N PRO A 77 -1.20 7.65 -10.04
CA PRO A 77 -1.96 6.50 -9.55
C PRO A 77 -3.21 6.90 -8.78
N TYR A 78 -3.13 7.97 -7.98
CA TYR A 78 -4.28 8.50 -7.24
C TYR A 78 -5.32 9.08 -8.20
N ARG A 79 -4.89 9.91 -9.16
CA ARG A 79 -5.79 10.48 -10.17
C ARG A 79 -6.51 9.38 -10.96
N MET A 80 -5.80 8.33 -11.35
CA MET A 80 -6.36 7.18 -12.04
C MET A 80 -7.41 6.46 -11.17
N ALA A 81 -7.08 6.18 -9.90
CA ALA A 81 -7.99 5.49 -8.98
C ALA A 81 -9.28 6.29 -8.76
N TRP A 82 -9.17 7.60 -8.54
CA TRP A 82 -10.31 8.50 -8.35
C TRP A 82 -11.16 8.64 -9.62
N ARG A 83 -10.54 8.79 -10.80
CA ARG A 83 -11.28 8.79 -12.08
C ARG A 83 -12.07 7.50 -12.26
N ALA A 84 -11.49 6.37 -11.89
CA ALA A 84 -12.13 5.08 -12.06
C ALA A 84 -13.26 4.83 -11.04
N LEU A 85 -13.13 5.37 -9.82
CA LEU A 85 -14.17 5.41 -8.81
C LEU A 85 -15.38 6.26 -9.27
N LEU A 86 -15.12 7.49 -9.73
CA LEU A 86 -16.15 8.43 -10.20
C LEU A 86 -16.90 7.89 -11.42
N ARG A 87 -16.21 7.21 -12.34
CA ARG A 87 -16.81 6.59 -13.54
C ARG A 87 -17.59 5.29 -13.25
N ARG A 88 -17.84 4.93 -11.98
CA ARG A 88 -18.50 3.69 -11.51
C ARG A 88 -17.86 2.37 -11.98
N ARG A 89 -16.77 2.41 -12.78
CA ARG A 89 -16.02 1.23 -13.24
C ARG A 89 -15.29 0.49 -12.10
N TYR A 90 -15.05 1.16 -10.97
CA TYR A 90 -14.42 0.57 -9.77
C TYR A 90 -15.41 0.18 -8.65
N ARG A 91 -16.72 0.06 -8.92
CA ARG A 91 -17.73 -0.31 -7.90
C ARG A 91 -17.56 -1.71 -7.29
N LYS A 92 -16.72 -2.56 -7.85
CA LYS A 92 -16.33 -3.83 -7.24
C LYS A 92 -14.89 -3.67 -6.80
N SER A 93 -14.70 -3.25 -5.55
CA SER A 93 -13.40 -3.15 -4.88
C SER A 93 -12.43 -4.19 -5.45
N LEU A 94 -11.39 -3.71 -6.14
CA LEU A 94 -10.34 -4.50 -6.81
C LEU A 94 -9.48 -5.33 -5.84
N VAL A 95 -9.92 -5.39 -4.60
CA VAL A 95 -9.19 -5.69 -3.38
C VAL A 95 -10.06 -6.58 -2.48
N ARG A 96 -11.39 -6.42 -2.48
CA ARG A 96 -12.37 -7.34 -1.85
C ARG A 96 -12.36 -8.74 -2.48
N ARG A 97 -11.63 -8.94 -3.59
CA ARG A 97 -11.58 -10.22 -4.32
C ARG A 97 -10.23 -10.92 -4.28
N PHE A 98 -9.18 -10.28 -3.77
CA PHE A 98 -7.92 -11.00 -3.66
C PHE A 98 -8.06 -12.03 -2.55
N ARG A 99 -8.16 -13.30 -2.94
CA ARG A 99 -7.98 -14.44 -2.04
C ARG A 99 -6.53 -14.86 -2.15
N PRO A 100 -5.82 -15.04 -1.03
CA PRO A 100 -4.46 -15.55 -1.05
C PRO A 100 -4.51 -17.04 -1.41
N GLU A 101 -4.61 -17.35 -2.70
CA GLU A 101 -4.50 -18.71 -3.25
C GLU A 101 -3.04 -19.11 -3.51
N LEU A 102 -2.12 -18.17 -3.33
CA LEU A 102 -0.67 -18.36 -3.40
C LEU A 102 -0.01 -17.85 -2.12
N PRO A 103 1.19 -18.34 -1.78
CA PRO A 103 1.97 -17.86 -0.64
C PRO A 103 2.15 -16.33 -0.68
N VAL A 104 1.84 -15.66 0.44
CA VAL A 104 2.07 -14.23 0.64
C VAL A 104 2.81 -13.98 1.94
N LEU A 105 3.96 -13.30 1.86
CA LEU A 105 4.58 -12.65 3.01
C LEU A 105 4.13 -11.19 3.06
N PHE A 106 3.49 -10.81 4.17
CA PHE A 106 3.09 -9.44 4.45
C PHE A 106 3.78 -8.91 5.70
N LEU A 107 4.62 -7.89 5.52
CA LEU A 107 5.29 -7.17 6.60
C LEU A 107 4.68 -5.79 6.77
N TYR A 108 4.41 -5.33 7.99
CA TYR A 108 3.88 -3.99 8.21
C TYR A 108 4.44 -3.31 9.45
N GLY A 109 4.62 -1.99 9.38
CA GLY A 109 5.02 -1.16 10.51
C GLY A 109 3.88 -0.90 11.49
N THR A 110 4.14 -0.97 12.79
CA THR A 110 3.16 -0.71 13.85
C THR A 110 3.13 0.75 14.34
N ARG A 111 4.20 1.53 14.11
CA ARG A 111 4.35 2.91 14.61
C ARG A 111 3.99 3.94 13.55
N LYS A 112 2.70 4.10 13.28
CA LYS A 112 2.17 5.02 12.26
C LYS A 112 0.73 5.47 12.57
N PRO A 113 0.30 6.65 12.08
CA PRO A 113 -1.01 7.22 12.43
C PRO A 113 -2.21 6.41 11.89
N PHE A 114 -1.99 5.53 10.91
CA PHE A 114 -3.03 4.65 10.37
C PHE A 114 -2.44 3.41 9.69
N MET A 115 -3.22 2.33 9.64
CA MET A 115 -2.85 1.08 8.99
C MET A 115 -3.24 1.09 7.52
N PHE A 116 -2.30 0.68 6.64
CA PHE A 116 -2.55 0.52 5.21
C PHE A 116 -3.09 -0.89 4.86
N HIS A 117 -3.78 -1.51 5.81
CA HIS A 117 -4.49 -2.77 5.66
C HIS A 117 -5.68 -2.80 6.63
N SER A 118 -6.65 -3.68 6.41
CA SER A 118 -7.73 -3.95 7.35
C SER A 118 -7.41 -5.15 8.24
N ARG A 119 -8.15 -5.30 9.35
CA ARG A 119 -8.09 -6.52 10.17
C ARG A 119 -8.40 -7.79 9.35
N TRP A 120 -9.45 -7.74 8.53
CA TRP A 120 -9.81 -8.85 7.62
C TRP A 120 -8.65 -9.28 6.70
N TRP A 121 -7.78 -8.36 6.29
CA TRP A 121 -6.63 -8.70 5.44
C TRP A 121 -5.65 -9.60 6.17
N ILE A 122 -5.36 -9.27 7.43
CA ILE A 122 -4.48 -10.05 8.30
C ILE A 122 -5.08 -11.43 8.52
N GLU A 123 -6.35 -11.48 8.94
CA GLU A 123 -7.06 -12.74 9.19
C GLU A 123 -7.11 -13.63 7.95
N ALA A 124 -7.32 -13.05 6.76
CA ALA A 124 -7.35 -13.80 5.50
C ALA A 124 -5.99 -14.39 5.12
N LEU A 125 -4.88 -13.70 5.43
CA LEU A 125 -3.53 -14.23 5.23
C LEU A 125 -3.21 -15.30 6.27
N GLU A 126 -3.49 -15.06 7.54
CA GLU A 126 -3.22 -16.01 8.63
C GLU A 126 -4.03 -17.31 8.51
N ALA A 127 -5.18 -17.27 7.84
CA ALA A 127 -5.97 -18.46 7.54
C ALA A 127 -5.34 -19.37 6.46
N ASN A 128 -4.35 -18.88 5.70
CA ASN A 128 -3.61 -19.69 4.73
C ASN A 128 -2.24 -20.09 5.33
N PRO A 129 -1.96 -21.40 5.52
CA PRO A 129 -0.71 -21.87 6.14
C PRO A 129 0.56 -21.54 5.33
N ASP A 130 0.42 -21.28 4.03
CA ASP A 130 1.54 -20.89 3.15
C ASP A 130 1.82 -19.38 3.21
N CYS A 131 0.95 -18.60 3.85
CA CYS A 131 1.14 -17.18 4.05
C CYS A 131 1.82 -16.88 5.39
N ARG A 132 2.51 -15.74 5.45
CA ARG A 132 3.09 -15.23 6.68
C ARG A 132 2.77 -13.75 6.85
N VAL A 133 2.38 -13.38 8.05
CA VAL A 133 2.19 -11.99 8.47
C VAL A 133 3.19 -11.69 9.57
N GLN A 134 3.90 -10.57 9.47
CA GLN A 134 4.78 -10.14 10.55
C GLN A 134 4.69 -8.62 10.75
N ALA A 135 4.30 -8.26 11.97
CA ALA A 135 4.35 -6.90 12.46
C ALA A 135 5.80 -6.52 12.77
N VAL A 136 6.20 -5.31 12.37
CA VAL A 136 7.54 -4.77 12.59
C VAL A 136 7.41 -3.49 13.41
N ASP A 137 8.21 -3.38 14.46
CA ASP A 137 8.28 -2.19 15.32
C ASP A 137 8.93 -1.00 14.57
N ALA A 138 8.23 -0.47 13.57
CA ALA A 138 8.69 0.58 12.68
C ALA A 138 7.51 1.38 12.13
N GLY A 139 7.80 2.51 11.49
CA GLY A 139 6.80 3.26 10.71
C GLY A 139 6.59 2.67 9.31
N HIS A 140 6.01 3.47 8.42
CA HIS A 140 5.73 3.09 7.04
C HIS A 140 6.97 2.57 6.27
N TRP A 141 8.14 3.18 6.52
CA TRP A 141 9.40 2.82 5.88
C TRP A 141 10.14 1.72 6.65
N LEU A 142 9.47 0.60 6.94
CA LEU A 142 10.01 -0.47 7.80
C LEU A 142 11.32 -1.07 7.28
N MET A 143 11.49 -1.18 5.96
CA MET A 143 12.69 -1.69 5.31
C MET A 143 13.92 -0.80 5.51
N LEU A 144 13.73 0.49 5.80
CA LEU A 144 14.82 1.41 6.10
C LEU A 144 15.09 1.52 7.61
N LYS A 145 14.09 1.22 8.44
CA LYS A 145 14.17 1.37 9.90
C LYS A 145 14.53 0.08 10.62
N ARG A 146 14.21 -1.08 10.05
CA ARG A 146 14.53 -2.42 10.56
C ARG A 146 14.93 -3.32 9.37
N PRO A 147 15.98 -2.96 8.60
CA PRO A 147 16.37 -3.71 7.41
C PRO A 147 16.67 -5.19 7.73
N GLU A 148 17.31 -5.48 8.85
CA GLU A 148 17.68 -6.84 9.25
C GLU A 148 16.45 -7.71 9.50
N ALA A 149 15.43 -7.16 10.17
CA ALA A 149 14.19 -7.87 10.43
C ALA A 149 13.40 -8.15 9.15
N VAL A 150 13.40 -7.19 8.22
CA VAL A 150 12.74 -7.34 6.90
C VAL A 150 13.48 -8.36 6.05
N GLU A 151 14.80 -8.28 5.98
CA GLU A 151 15.63 -9.22 5.23
C GLU A 151 15.50 -10.65 5.76
N ALA A 152 15.58 -10.84 7.08
CA ALA A 152 15.43 -12.15 7.71
C ALA A 152 14.06 -12.77 7.37
N ALA A 153 12.99 -11.98 7.45
CA ALA A 153 11.64 -12.44 7.11
C ALA A 153 11.51 -12.83 5.63
N ILE A 154 12.09 -12.04 4.72
CA ILE A 154 12.10 -12.36 3.29
C ILE A 154 12.88 -13.64 3.04
N ARG A 155 14.09 -13.77 3.58
CA ARG A 155 14.95 -14.96 3.42
C ARG A 155 14.32 -16.23 3.99
N ALA A 156 13.58 -16.14 5.08
CA ALA A 156 12.87 -17.28 5.66
C ALA A 156 11.64 -17.71 4.82
N PHE A 157 11.19 -16.87 3.90
CA PHE A 157 10.00 -17.09 3.08
C PHE A 157 10.32 -17.50 1.63
N VAL A 158 11.49 -17.12 1.10
CA VAL A 158 11.91 -17.42 -0.27
C VAL A 158 12.81 -18.63 -0.35
#